data_AF-A0A1A8JLY6-F1
#
_entry.id   AF-A0A1A8JLY6-F1
#
_cell.length_a   1.000
_cell.length_b   1.000
_cell.length_c   1.000
_cell.angle_alpha   90.00
_cell.angle_beta   90.00
_cell.angle_gamma   90.00
#
_symmetry.space_group_name_H-M   'P 1'
#
loop_
_entity.id
_entity.type
_entity.pdbx_description
1 polymer ?
#
loop_
_entity_poly.entity_id
_entity_poly.type
_entity_poly.pdbx_seq_one_letter_code
_entity_poly.pdbx_strand_id
1 'polypeptide(L)'
;SISPSEFVQYVTVRNYSGGKLRLAWTVAEDSPFSVSPSSFDLDSLTSNSFKVTYAPKQLNTLHGGQLECFVYQEDISDGLRPPLC
;
A
#
# COMPACT_ATOMS: atom_id res chain seq x y z
N SER A 1 -0.67 29.28 -15.00
CA SER A 1 -0.50 27.86 -15.38
C SER A 1 -1.64 27.08 -14.75
N ILE A 2 -2.28 26.19 -15.50
CA ILE A 2 -3.31 25.31 -14.94
C ILE A 2 -2.58 24.16 -14.27
N SER A 3 -2.66 24.08 -12.94
CA SER A 3 -2.24 22.88 -12.21
C SER A 3 -3.14 21.73 -12.65
N PRO A 4 -2.60 20.55 -13.02
CA PRO A 4 -3.44 19.39 -13.20
C PRO A 4 -4.18 19.07 -11.89
N SER A 5 -5.47 18.74 -12.01
CA SER A 5 -6.26 18.28 -10.87
C SER A 5 -5.75 16.92 -10.42
N GLU A 6 -5.59 16.76 -9.11
CA GLU A 6 -5.30 15.45 -8.52
C GLU A 6 -6.55 14.56 -8.59
N PHE A 7 -6.34 13.30 -8.92
CA PHE A 7 -7.38 12.27 -8.87
C PHE A 7 -7.12 11.35 -7.69
N VAL A 8 -8.17 11.01 -6.95
CA VAL A 8 -8.05 10.19 -5.74
C VAL A 8 -8.97 8.98 -5.87
N GLN A 9 -8.43 7.81 -5.55
CA GLN A 9 -9.18 6.57 -5.45
C GLN A 9 -8.85 5.88 -4.11
N TYR A 10 -9.88 5.42 -3.41
CA TYR A 10 -9.71 4.53 -2.27
C TYR A 10 -9.83 3.08 -2.74
N VAL A 11 -8.86 2.25 -2.34
CA VAL A 11 -8.81 0.82 -2.66
C VAL A 11 -8.89 0.06 -1.35
N THR A 12 -9.78 -0.92 -1.28
CA THR A 12 -10.00 -1.74 -0.09
C THR A 12 -9.35 -3.11 -0.28
N VAL A 13 -8.56 -3.51 0.71
CA VAL A 13 -8.00 -4.86 0.81
C VAL A 13 -8.63 -5.59 1.97
N ARG A 14 -8.69 -6.92 1.86
CA ARG A 14 -9.25 -7.80 2.88
C ARG A 14 -8.25 -8.88 3.24
N ASN A 15 -8.06 -9.09 4.53
CA ASN A 15 -7.27 -10.19 5.06
C ASN A 15 -8.17 -11.42 5.26
N TYR A 16 -7.94 -12.47 4.48
CA TYR A 16 -8.61 -13.76 4.63
C TYR A 16 -7.76 -14.80 5.39
N SER A 17 -6.56 -14.42 5.82
CA SER A 17 -5.69 -15.30 6.62
C SER A 17 -6.13 -15.34 8.09
N GLY A 18 -5.66 -16.35 8.82
CA GLY A 18 -5.91 -16.49 10.27
C GLY A 18 -5.03 -15.60 11.15
N GLY A 19 -4.08 -14.86 10.57
CA GLY A 19 -3.12 -14.02 11.30
C GLY A 19 -3.20 -12.55 10.91
N LYS A 20 -2.50 -11.71 11.68
CA LYS A 20 -2.31 -10.31 11.34
C LYS A 20 -1.31 -10.18 10.20
N LEU A 21 -1.61 -9.32 9.22
CA LEU A 21 -0.73 -9.02 8.10
C LEU A 21 -0.20 -7.60 8.23
N ARG A 22 1.05 -7.38 7.84
CA ARG A 22 1.62 -6.05 7.59
C ARG A 22 1.80 -5.87 6.09
N LEU A 23 1.18 -4.83 5.55
CA LEU A 23 1.28 -4.46 4.14
C LEU A 23 2.24 -3.29 4.00
N ALA A 24 3.12 -3.33 3.01
CA ALA A 24 4.04 -2.26 2.65
C ALA A 24 4.02 -2.02 1.13
N TRP A 25 3.56 -0.84 0.73
CA TRP A 25 3.46 -0.41 -0.66
C TRP A 25 4.76 0.21 -1.13
N THR A 26 5.23 -0.21 -2.30
CA THR A 26 6.34 0.43 -3.01
C THR A 26 5.80 1.27 -4.15
N VAL A 27 6.34 2.47 -4.29
CA VAL A 27 5.99 3.42 -5.35
C VAL A 27 7.31 3.99 -5.86
N ALA A 28 7.49 4.04 -7.19
CA ALA A 28 8.67 4.66 -7.77
C ALA A 28 8.74 6.15 -7.38
N GLU A 29 9.92 6.64 -6.98
CA GLU A 29 10.11 7.99 -6.44
C GLU A 29 9.55 9.10 -7.33
N ASP A 30 9.63 8.91 -8.65
CA ASP A 30 9.16 9.89 -9.64
C ASP A 30 7.79 9.58 -10.26
N SER A 31 7.09 8.58 -9.73
CA SER A 31 5.76 8.19 -10.18
C SER A 31 4.75 9.34 -10.08
N PRO A 32 3.84 9.52 -11.04
CA PRO A 32 2.68 10.40 -10.89
C PRO A 32 1.62 9.81 -9.95
N PHE A 33 1.81 8.57 -9.49
CA PHE A 33 0.96 7.90 -8.51
C PHE A 33 1.62 7.89 -7.14
N SER A 34 0.85 8.06 -6.07
CA SER A 34 1.29 7.88 -4.68
C SER A 34 0.26 7.10 -3.87
N VAL A 35 0.72 6.47 -2.78
CA VAL A 35 -0.12 5.66 -1.89
C VAL A 35 0.02 6.11 -0.44
N SER A 36 -1.11 6.22 0.26
CA SER A 36 -1.16 6.60 1.67
C SER A 36 -2.24 5.81 2.44
N PRO A 37 -1.92 5.22 3.61
CA PRO A 37 -0.57 5.12 4.17
C PRO A 37 0.30 4.16 3.32
N SER A 38 1.62 4.39 3.30
CA SER A 38 2.56 3.51 2.57
C SER A 38 2.72 2.15 3.24
N SER A 39 2.38 2.02 4.52
CA SER A 39 2.29 0.73 5.20
C SER A 39 1.21 0.76 6.27
N PHE A 40 0.60 -0.39 6.53
CA PHE A 40 -0.34 -0.56 7.63
C PHE A 40 -0.51 -2.03 8.01
N ASP A 41 -1.00 -2.22 9.22
CA ASP A 41 -1.36 -3.52 9.76
C ASP A 41 -2.84 -3.84 9.50
N LEU A 42 -3.14 -5.08 9.18
CA LEU A 42 -4.48 -5.58 8.88
C LEU A 42 -4.77 -6.86 9.67
N ASP A 43 -5.69 -6.76 10.64
CA ASP A 43 -6.06 -7.89 11.50
C ASP A 43 -6.78 -8.99 10.71
N SER A 44 -6.78 -10.21 11.26
CA SER A 44 -7.42 -11.38 10.64
C SER A 44 -8.90 -11.11 10.36
N LEU A 45 -9.37 -11.53 9.17
CA LEU A 45 -10.77 -11.40 8.71
C LEU A 45 -11.31 -9.96 8.57
N THR A 46 -10.44 -8.95 8.69
CA THR A 46 -10.81 -7.54 8.53
C THR A 46 -10.47 -6.97 7.16
N SER A 47 -11.02 -5.80 6.86
CA SER A 47 -10.71 -5.02 5.66
C SER A 47 -10.27 -3.62 6.05
N ASN A 48 -9.39 -3.02 5.26
CA ASN A 48 -9.03 -1.61 5.40
C ASN A 48 -8.78 -1.00 4.01
N SER A 49 -8.90 0.33 3.92
CA SER A 49 -8.71 1.06 2.68
C SER A 49 -7.45 1.91 2.73
N PHE A 50 -6.77 2.00 1.59
CA PHE A 50 -5.69 2.95 1.37
C PHE A 50 -6.05 3.89 0.22
N LYS A 51 -5.44 5.07 0.24
CA LYS A 51 -5.62 6.11 -0.76
C LYS A 51 -4.56 5.99 -1.84
N VAL A 52 -4.99 5.93 -3.10
CA VAL A 52 -4.16 6.12 -4.28
C VAL A 52 -4.43 7.51 -4.83
N THR A 53 -3.40 8.34 -4.95
CA THR A 53 -3.48 9.65 -5.59
C THR A 53 -2.74 9.61 -6.92
N TYR A 54 -3.36 10.13 -7.97
CA TYR A 54 -2.74 10.40 -9.26
C TYR A 54 -2.62 11.92 -9.45
N ALA A 55 -1.37 12.39 -9.52
CA ALA A 55 -0.99 13.77 -9.72
C ALA A 55 -0.07 13.85 -10.98
N PRO A 56 -0.66 13.99 -12.18
CA PRO A 56 0.14 13.97 -13.40
C PRO A 56 1.09 15.17 -13.48
N LYS A 57 2.35 14.91 -13.81
CA LYS A 57 3.37 15.95 -14.02
C LYS A 57 3.26 16.61 -15.42
N GLN A 58 2.62 15.94 -16.38
CA GLN A 58 2.49 16.40 -17.77
C GLN A 58 1.05 16.25 -18.27
N LEU A 59 0.54 17.31 -18.92
CA LEU A 59 -0.79 17.35 -19.52
C LEU A 59 -0.85 16.55 -20.82
N ASN A 60 -2.01 15.99 -21.16
CA ASN A 60 -2.26 15.27 -22.43
C ASN A 60 -1.35 14.07 -22.68
N THR A 61 -0.82 13.47 -21.60
CA THR A 61 0.00 12.27 -21.65
C THR A 61 -0.77 11.11 -21.02
N LEU A 62 -0.67 9.93 -21.63
CA LEU A 62 -1.15 8.70 -21.01
C LEU A 62 -0.12 8.24 -19.97
N HIS A 63 -0.53 8.19 -18.70
CA HIS A 63 0.29 7.68 -17.61
C HIS A 63 -0.22 6.30 -17.20
N GLY A 64 0.71 5.36 -17.03
CA GLY A 64 0.43 4.01 -16.53
C GLY A 64 1.50 3.60 -15.54
N GLY A 65 1.15 2.73 -14.60
CA GLY A 65 2.07 2.23 -13.58
C GLY A 65 1.52 0.95 -12.94
N GLN A 66 2.42 0.19 -12.33
CA GLN A 66 2.07 -0.94 -11.48
C GLN A 66 2.28 -0.53 -10.02
N LEU A 67 1.36 -0.95 -9.16
CA LEU A 67 1.49 -0.80 -7.72
C LEU A 67 1.90 -2.16 -7.14
N GLU A 68 3.02 -2.18 -6.43
CA GLU A 68 3.54 -3.38 -5.77
C GLU A 68 3.33 -3.26 -4.24
N CYS A 69 2.98 -4.39 -3.62
CA CYS A 69 2.79 -4.50 -2.17
C CYS A 69 3.50 -5.74 -1.65
N PHE A 70 4.32 -5.55 -0.63
CA PHE A 70 4.86 -6.65 0.16
C PHE A 70 3.90 -6.94 1.31
N VAL A 71 3.69 -8.22 1.58
CA VAL A 71 2.81 -8.70 2.65
C VAL A 71 3.64 -9.56 3.59
N TYR A 72 3.71 -9.16 4.85
CA TYR A 72 4.40 -9.88 5.90
C TYR A 72 3.37 -10.43 6.87
N GLN A 73 3.38 -11.74 7.08
CA GLN A 73 2.59 -12.37 8.13
C GLN A 73 3.46 -12.45 9.39
N GLU A 74 2.95 -11.98 10.53
CA GLU A 74 3.58 -12.34 11.79
C GLU A 74 3.28 -13.82 12.02
N ASP A 75 4.32 -14.66 12.02
CA ASP A 75 4.18 -16.06 12.38
C ASP A 75 3.53 -16.13 13.77
N ILE A 76 2.42 -16.87 13.84
CA ILE A 76 1.85 -17.33 15.11
C ILE A 76 2.74 -18.48 15.62
N SER A 77 4.04 -18.27 15.70
CA SER A 77 4.94 -19.17 16.41
C SER A 77 4.95 -18.70 17.85
N ASP A 78 4.15 -19.39 18.65
CA ASP A 78 4.14 -19.31 20.11
C ASP A 78 5.56 -19.14 20.68
N GLY A 79 5.78 -18.05 21.43
CA GLY A 79 6.70 -18.03 22.57
C GLY A 79 8.22 -18.20 22.38
N LEU A 80 8.79 -18.41 21.20
CA LEU A 80 10.26 -18.53 21.06
C LEU A 80 10.80 -17.76 19.85
N ARG A 81 11.05 -16.45 20.04
CA ARG A 81 12.17 -15.81 19.33
C ARG A 81 13.43 -16.06 20.16
N PRO A 82 14.43 -16.84 19.70
CA PRO A 82 15.76 -16.81 20.33
C PRO A 82 16.35 -15.40 20.21
N PRO A 83 17.20 -14.97 21.16
CA PRO A 83 17.81 -13.65 21.10
C PRO A 83 18.64 -13.54 19.82
N LEU A 84 18.47 -12.43 19.10
CA LEU A 84 19.40 -12.05 18.04
C LEU A 84 20.77 -11.81 18.71
N CYS A 85 21.77 -12.60 18.31
CA CYS A 85 23.17 -12.36 18.63
C CYS A 85 23.66 -11.05 18.01
#